data_AF-A0AAW7DAE4-F1
#
_entry.id   AF-A0AAW7DAE4-F1
#
_cell.length_a   1.000
_cell.length_b   1.000
_cell.length_c   1.000
_cell.angle_alpha   90.00
_cell.angle_beta   90.00
_cell.angle_gamma   90.00
#
_symmetry.space_group_name_H-M   'P 1'
#
loop_
_entity.id
_entity.type
_entity.pdbx_description
1 polymer ?
#
loop_
_entity_poly.entity_id
_entity_poly.type
_entity_poly.pdbx_seq_one_letter_code
_entity_poly.pdbx_strand_id
1 'polypeptide(L)'
;MIKRSEHIVVLSKDHHFGLLCSWKIEQGFFKNIALERIASYVEYFWKNHLSEHFKHEETIIFPYSNDTYNQQIKTEHQELKVLAQKIAQHPEKSIVEKFAHLLKNHIRFEEREWFPYLQENLDESDLKQIGEKLENSHTKPFDNFEDEFWK
;
A
#
# COMPACT_ATOMS: atom_id res chain seq x y z
N MET A 1 4.25 -19.30 -12.08
CA MET A 1 3.84 -18.18 -11.20
C MET A 1 3.17 -18.81 -9.99
N ILE A 2 3.69 -18.61 -8.79
CA ILE A 2 3.09 -19.15 -7.57
C ILE A 2 1.72 -18.49 -7.40
N LYS A 3 0.66 -19.28 -7.26
CA LYS A 3 -0.68 -18.75 -6.98
C LYS A 3 -0.67 -18.21 -5.55
N ARG A 4 -1.10 -16.95 -5.36
CA ARG A 4 -1.24 -16.35 -4.03
C ARG A 4 -2.21 -17.20 -3.19
N SER A 5 -1.85 -17.47 -1.94
CA SER A 5 -2.74 -18.13 -0.99
C SER A 5 -4.01 -17.31 -0.83
N GLU A 6 -5.16 -17.96 -0.80
CA GLU A 6 -6.45 -17.29 -0.63
C GLU A 6 -6.54 -16.49 0.67
N HIS A 7 -5.76 -16.88 1.68
CA HIS A 7 -5.76 -16.23 2.98
C HIS A 7 -5.03 -14.87 3.02
N ILE A 8 -4.09 -14.62 2.11
CA ILE A 8 -3.39 -13.32 2.00
C ILE A 8 -3.79 -12.54 0.74
N VAL A 9 -4.71 -13.08 -0.07
CA VAL A 9 -5.18 -12.44 -1.31
C VAL A 9 -5.91 -11.12 -1.07
N VAL A 10 -6.45 -10.91 0.15
CA VAL A 10 -7.13 -9.68 0.53
C VAL A 10 -6.16 -8.49 0.47
N LEU A 11 -4.95 -8.63 1.00
CA LEU A 11 -3.92 -7.58 0.93
C LEU A 11 -3.43 -7.37 -0.51
N SER A 12 -3.30 -8.45 -1.30
CA SER A 12 -3.00 -8.33 -2.74
C SER A 12 -4.08 -7.55 -3.52
N LYS A 13 -5.34 -7.54 -3.06
CA LYS A 13 -6.38 -6.68 -3.66
C LYS A 13 -6.15 -5.22 -3.31
N ASP A 14 -5.73 -4.90 -2.09
CA ASP A 14 -5.36 -3.53 -1.69
C ASP A 14 -4.16 -3.02 -2.49
N HIS A 15 -3.17 -3.88 -2.75
CA HIS A 15 -2.03 -3.57 -3.61
C HIS A 15 -2.44 -3.11 -5.01
N HIS A 16 -3.54 -3.65 -5.55
CA HIS A 16 -4.06 -3.15 -6.83
C HIS A 16 -4.45 -1.66 -6.75
N PHE A 17 -5.11 -1.24 -5.67
CA PHE A 17 -5.47 0.16 -5.45
C PHE A 17 -4.23 1.02 -5.17
N GLY A 18 -3.25 0.50 -4.41
CA GLY A 18 -1.98 1.19 -4.18
C GLY A 18 -1.21 1.45 -5.49
N LEU A 19 -1.14 0.46 -6.39
CA LEU A 19 -0.56 0.64 -7.72
C LEU A 19 -1.37 1.61 -8.58
N LEU A 20 -2.70 1.57 -8.49
CA LEU A 20 -3.57 2.52 -9.18
C LEU A 20 -3.34 3.95 -8.69
N CYS A 21 -3.12 4.15 -7.39
CA CYS A 21 -2.76 5.45 -6.82
C CYS A 21 -1.47 5.99 -7.44
N SER A 22 -0.39 5.19 -7.47
CA SER A 22 0.86 5.57 -8.14
C SER A 22 0.63 5.91 -9.61
N TRP A 23 -0.18 5.13 -10.34
CA TRP A 23 -0.52 5.40 -11.74
C TRP A 23 -1.31 6.70 -11.91
N LYS A 24 -2.30 6.97 -11.06
CA LYS A 24 -3.11 8.20 -11.10
C LYS A 24 -2.23 9.43 -10.89
N ILE A 25 -1.29 9.38 -9.95
CA ILE A 25 -0.28 10.44 -9.75
C ILE A 25 0.55 10.65 -11.03
N GLU A 26 1.07 9.58 -11.63
CA GLU A 26 1.80 9.63 -12.90
C GLU A 26 0.96 10.29 -14.02
N GLN A 27 -0.34 9.99 -14.11
CA GLN A 27 -1.26 10.62 -15.08
C GLN A 27 -1.46 12.11 -14.81
N GLY A 28 -1.60 12.50 -13.53
CA GLY A 28 -1.72 13.91 -13.15
C GLY A 28 -0.53 14.73 -13.63
N PHE A 29 0.68 14.21 -13.45
CA PHE A 29 1.89 14.87 -13.97
C PHE A 29 1.93 14.91 -15.50
N PHE A 30 1.61 13.81 -16.18
CA PHE A 30 1.59 13.76 -17.64
C PHE A 30 0.62 14.79 -18.25
N LYS A 31 -0.54 14.98 -17.61
CA LYS A 31 -1.58 15.93 -18.01
C LYS A 31 -1.34 17.37 -17.52
N ASN A 32 -0.21 17.63 -16.85
CA ASN A 32 0.10 18.93 -16.22
C ASN A 32 -1.00 19.43 -15.28
N ILE A 33 -1.59 18.53 -14.50
CA ILE A 33 -2.58 18.87 -13.47
C ILE A 33 -1.93 19.68 -12.36
N ALA A 34 -2.66 20.65 -11.82
CA ALA A 34 -2.25 21.43 -10.65
C ALA A 34 -1.82 20.51 -9.49
N LEU A 35 -0.66 20.78 -8.91
CA LEU A 35 -0.04 19.90 -7.93
C LEU A 35 -0.91 19.71 -6.69
N GLU A 36 -1.69 20.72 -6.33
CA GLU A 36 -2.61 20.73 -5.19
C GLU A 36 -3.73 19.68 -5.34
N ARG A 37 -4.19 19.42 -6.57
CA ARG A 37 -5.20 18.38 -6.86
C ARG A 37 -4.62 16.99 -6.64
N ILE A 38 -3.40 16.77 -7.13
CA ILE A 38 -2.67 15.51 -6.94
C ILE A 38 -2.37 15.30 -5.45
N ALA A 39 -1.94 16.34 -4.74
CA ALA A 39 -1.66 16.30 -3.31
C ALA A 39 -2.91 15.97 -2.48
N SER A 40 -4.06 16.56 -2.83
CA SER A 40 -5.35 16.26 -2.19
C SER A 40 -5.72 14.79 -2.35
N TYR A 41 -5.45 14.20 -3.53
CA TYR A 41 -5.66 12.78 -3.74
C TYR A 41 -4.71 11.90 -2.93
N VAL A 42 -3.42 12.26 -2.83
CA VAL A 42 -2.46 11.53 -1.98
C VAL A 42 -2.91 11.55 -0.52
N GLU A 43 -3.34 12.71 -0.02
CA GLU A 43 -3.83 12.84 1.35
C GLU A 43 -5.09 11.99 1.59
N TYR A 44 -6.05 12.05 0.67
CA TYR A 44 -7.24 11.21 0.68
C TYR A 44 -6.87 9.72 0.70
N PHE A 45 -6.01 9.29 -0.22
CA PHE A 45 -5.67 7.89 -0.39
C PHE A 45 -4.89 7.35 0.81
N TRP A 46 -4.00 8.18 1.38
CA TRP A 46 -3.30 7.85 2.62
C TRP A 46 -4.27 7.57 3.75
N LYS A 47 -5.22 8.50 4.02
CA LYS A 47 -6.14 8.42 5.16
C LYS A 47 -7.17 7.30 5.04
N ASN A 48 -7.64 7.01 3.83
CA ASN A 48 -8.75 6.08 3.61
C ASN A 48 -8.31 4.67 3.19
N HIS A 49 -7.06 4.51 2.74
CA HIS A 49 -6.59 3.22 2.23
C HIS A 49 -5.23 2.81 2.82
N LEU A 50 -4.14 3.52 2.52
CA LEU A 50 -2.79 3.04 2.85
C LEU A 50 -2.53 2.89 4.33
N SER A 51 -3.00 3.84 5.17
CA SER A 51 -2.68 3.78 6.59
C SER A 51 -3.29 2.56 7.29
N GLU A 52 -4.51 2.15 6.90
CA GLU A 52 -5.15 0.96 7.48
C GLU A 52 -4.56 -0.32 6.90
N HIS A 53 -4.21 -0.32 5.61
CA HIS A 53 -3.50 -1.43 4.97
C HIS A 53 -2.17 -1.76 5.67
N PHE A 54 -1.31 -0.76 5.86
CA PHE A 54 -0.04 -0.93 6.59
C PHE A 54 -0.23 -1.39 8.03
N LYS A 55 -1.27 -0.89 8.71
CA LYS A 55 -1.60 -1.33 10.05
C LYS A 55 -2.01 -2.81 10.09
N HIS A 56 -2.77 -3.30 9.09
CA HIS A 56 -3.08 -4.72 9.00
C HIS A 56 -1.83 -5.57 8.83
N GLU A 57 -0.90 -5.18 7.98
CA GLU A 57 0.38 -5.88 7.80
C GLU A 57 1.17 -5.93 9.11
N GLU A 58 1.34 -4.77 9.76
CA GLU A 58 2.10 -4.66 11.00
C GLU A 58 1.48 -5.41 12.19
N THR A 59 0.16 -5.54 12.24
CA THR A 59 -0.54 -6.13 13.40
C THR A 59 -0.94 -7.59 13.19
N ILE A 60 -1.19 -8.00 11.95
CA ILE A 60 -1.70 -9.34 11.62
C ILE A 60 -0.59 -10.21 11.03
N ILE A 61 0.28 -9.66 10.17
CA ILE A 61 1.27 -10.46 9.42
C ILE A 61 2.61 -10.50 10.13
N PHE A 62 3.09 -9.37 10.65
CA PHE A 62 4.41 -9.30 11.32
C PHE A 62 4.62 -10.36 12.41
N PRO A 63 3.62 -10.75 13.23
CA PRO A 63 3.78 -11.82 14.22
C PRO A 63 4.19 -13.19 13.63
N TYR A 64 3.94 -13.41 12.34
CA TYR A 64 4.23 -14.66 11.63
C TYR A 64 5.43 -14.51 10.67
N SER A 65 6.00 -13.31 10.53
CA SER A 65 7.13 -13.06 9.63
C SER A 65 8.46 -12.95 10.38
N ASN A 66 9.57 -12.86 9.63
CA ASN A 66 10.88 -12.66 10.23
C ASN A 66 11.22 -11.18 10.45
N ASP A 67 12.16 -10.93 11.35
CA ASP A 67 12.56 -9.58 11.74
C ASP A 67 13.16 -8.75 10.61
N THR A 68 13.85 -9.38 9.64
CA THR A 68 14.48 -8.66 8.52
C THR A 68 13.42 -8.06 7.60
N TYR A 69 12.42 -8.84 7.17
CA TYR A 69 11.30 -8.32 6.38
C TYR A 69 10.51 -7.27 7.16
N ASN A 70 10.17 -7.55 8.42
CA ASN A 70 9.42 -6.62 9.27
C ASN A 70 10.12 -5.26 9.40
N GLN A 71 11.45 -5.24 9.56
CA GLN A 71 12.21 -4.00 9.66
C GLN A 71 12.22 -3.19 8.36
N GLN A 72 12.40 -3.86 7.21
CA GLN A 72 12.37 -3.17 5.92
C GLN A 72 10.99 -2.55 5.66
N ILE A 73 9.93 -3.36 5.78
CA ILE A 73 8.54 -2.96 5.53
C ILE A 73 8.15 -1.79 6.44
N LYS A 74 8.42 -1.91 7.75
CA LYS A 74 8.13 -0.84 8.71
C LYS A 74 8.88 0.46 8.40
N THR A 75 10.11 0.36 7.90
CA THR A 75 10.89 1.53 7.48
C THR A 75 10.26 2.20 6.27
N GLU A 76 9.86 1.42 5.25
CA GLU A 76 9.19 1.92 4.05
C GLU A 76 7.81 2.52 4.38
N HIS A 77 7.03 1.91 5.27
CA HIS A 77 5.76 2.45 5.79
C HIS A 77 5.95 3.82 6.43
N GLN A 78 6.95 3.94 7.30
CA GLN A 78 7.23 5.20 8.00
C GLN A 78 7.72 6.28 7.03
N GLU A 79 8.50 5.92 6.01
CA GLU A 79 8.90 6.86 4.97
C GLU A 79 7.71 7.33 4.14
N LEU A 80 6.84 6.42 3.69
CA LEU A 80 5.61 6.76 2.97
C LEU A 80 4.68 7.66 3.79
N LYS A 81 4.55 7.41 5.09
CA LYS A 81 3.81 8.27 6.02
C LYS A 81 4.36 9.68 6.07
N VAL A 82 5.68 9.82 6.22
CA VAL A 82 6.35 11.13 6.26
C VAL A 82 6.17 11.86 4.93
N LEU A 83 6.29 11.16 3.80
CA LEU A 83 6.07 11.75 2.48
C LEU A 83 4.62 12.23 2.31
N ALA A 84 3.63 11.41 2.66
CA ALA A 84 2.21 11.79 2.60
C ALA A 84 1.91 13.04 3.45
N GLN A 85 2.48 13.12 4.67
CA GLN A 85 2.34 14.29 5.53
C GLN A 85 2.98 15.55 4.92
N LYS A 86 4.18 15.44 4.32
CA LYS A 86 4.83 16.55 3.63
C LYS A 86 4.01 17.03 2.44
N ILE A 87 3.49 16.10 1.65
CA ILE A 87 2.64 16.40 0.48
C ILE A 87 1.40 17.19 0.89
N ALA A 88 0.75 16.81 2.00
CA ALA A 88 -0.44 17.50 2.50
C ALA A 88 -0.15 18.94 3.00
N GLN A 89 1.04 19.19 3.55
CA GLN A 89 1.40 20.49 4.12
C GLN A 89 2.02 21.45 3.10
N HIS A 90 2.98 20.95 2.33
CA HIS A 90 3.79 21.70 1.39
C HIS A 90 4.05 20.82 0.16
N PRO A 91 3.10 20.75 -0.78
CA PRO A 91 3.22 19.88 -1.92
C PRO A 91 4.38 20.34 -2.82
N GLU A 92 5.33 19.44 -3.05
CA GLU A 92 6.41 19.60 -4.02
C GLU A 92 6.39 18.43 -4.99
N LYS A 93 6.58 18.72 -6.29
CA LYS A 93 6.55 17.70 -7.34
C LYS A 93 7.49 16.53 -7.05
N SER A 94 8.72 16.83 -6.63
CA SER A 94 9.74 15.82 -6.30
C SER A 94 9.33 14.90 -5.15
N ILE A 95 8.62 15.41 -4.14
CA ILE A 95 8.14 14.63 -2.99
C ILE A 95 7.00 13.70 -3.43
N VAL A 96 6.07 14.20 -4.25
CA VAL A 96 4.96 13.41 -4.79
C VAL A 96 5.47 12.31 -5.73
N GLU A 97 6.44 12.61 -6.59
CA GLU A 97 7.12 11.62 -7.44
C GLU A 97 7.81 10.54 -6.59
N LYS A 98 8.52 10.95 -5.54
CA LYS A 98 9.17 10.02 -4.60
C LYS A 98 8.16 9.10 -3.91
N PHE A 99 7.03 9.64 -3.46
CA PHE A 99 5.95 8.86 -2.86
C PHE A 99 5.40 7.80 -3.82
N ALA A 100 5.04 8.19 -5.04
CA ALA A 100 4.48 7.28 -6.03
C ALA A 100 5.47 6.16 -6.40
N HIS A 101 6.76 6.49 -6.53
CA HIS A 101 7.82 5.52 -6.82
C HIS A 101 8.06 4.56 -5.65
N LEU A 102 8.18 5.08 -4.43
CA LEU A 102 8.39 4.27 -3.23
C LEU A 102 7.22 3.29 -3.02
N LEU A 103 5.98 3.77 -3.11
CA LEU A 103 4.78 2.93 -2.94
C LEU A 103 4.75 1.79 -3.95
N LYS A 104 5.05 2.08 -5.22
CA LYS A 104 5.08 1.07 -6.29
C LYS A 104 6.17 0.03 -6.08
N ASN A 105 7.34 0.42 -5.57
CA ASN A 105 8.43 -0.50 -5.30
C ASN A 105 8.15 -1.36 -4.07
N HIS A 106 7.64 -0.74 -3.01
CA HIS A 106 7.20 -1.39 -1.78
C HIS A 106 6.19 -2.51 -2.07
N ILE A 107 5.09 -2.20 -2.77
CA ILE A 107 4.08 -3.20 -3.17
C ILE A 107 4.70 -4.34 -4.01
N ARG A 108 5.62 -4.00 -4.93
CA ARG A 108 6.30 -5.01 -5.76
C ARG A 108 7.19 -5.93 -4.93
N PHE A 109 7.87 -5.38 -3.93
CA PHE A 109 8.70 -6.14 -3.01
C PHE A 109 7.83 -7.10 -2.20
N GLU A 110 6.71 -6.64 -1.65
CA GLU A 110 5.81 -7.47 -0.87
C GLU A 110 5.23 -8.62 -1.70
N GLU A 111 4.75 -8.32 -2.91
CA GLU A 111 4.19 -9.33 -3.80
C GLU A 111 5.23 -10.35 -4.31
N ARG A 112 6.50 -9.95 -4.48
CA ARG A 112 7.51 -10.81 -5.13
C ARG A 112 8.43 -11.52 -4.16
N GLU A 113 8.61 -10.97 -2.97
CA GLU A 113 9.58 -11.47 -1.99
C GLU A 113 8.87 -11.83 -0.68
N TRP A 114 8.16 -10.88 -0.06
CA TRP A 114 7.61 -11.09 1.29
C TRP A 114 6.46 -12.09 1.34
N PHE A 115 5.43 -11.91 0.51
CA PHE A 115 4.28 -12.82 0.49
C PHE A 115 4.65 -14.23 0.02
N PRO A 116 5.52 -14.43 -1.00
CA PRO A 116 6.07 -15.76 -1.29
C PRO A 116 6.82 -16.36 -0.11
N TYR A 117 7.67 -15.60 0.57
CA TYR A 117 8.37 -16.06 1.77
C TYR A 117 7.39 -16.57 2.84
N LEU A 118 6.32 -15.81 3.14
CA LEU A 118 5.29 -16.24 4.09
C LEU A 118 4.64 -17.56 3.67
N GLN A 119 4.29 -17.71 2.39
CA GLN A 119 3.68 -18.95 1.89
C GLN A 119 4.59 -20.17 1.93
N GLU A 120 5.89 -19.97 1.81
CA GLU A 120 6.89 -21.06 1.85
C GLU A 120 7.24 -21.48 3.29
N ASN A 121 7.07 -20.58 4.27
CA ASN A 121 7.54 -20.78 5.64
C ASN A 121 6.42 -20.94 6.67
N LEU A 122 5.17 -20.60 6.33
CA LEU A 122 4.01 -20.80 7.19
C LEU A 122 3.21 -22.03 6.80
N ASP A 123 2.68 -22.72 7.81
CA ASP A 123 1.74 -23.81 7.57
C ASP A 123 0.34 -23.28 7.23
N GLU A 124 -0.54 -24.20 6.81
CA GLU A 124 -1.91 -23.87 6.43
C GLU A 124 -2.73 -23.30 7.60
N SER A 125 -2.44 -23.70 8.83
CA SER A 125 -3.14 -23.24 10.02
C SER A 125 -2.82 -21.77 10.31
N ASP A 126 -1.54 -21.38 10.23
CA ASP A 126 -1.10 -20.00 10.39
C ASP A 126 -1.64 -19.10 9.28
N LEU A 127 -1.55 -19.55 8.02
CA LEU A 127 -2.11 -18.82 6.89
C LEU A 127 -3.62 -18.62 7.05
N LYS A 128 -4.35 -19.64 7.48
CA LYS A 128 -5.80 -19.53 7.72
C LYS A 128 -6.13 -18.52 8.82
N GLN A 129 -5.39 -18.54 9.95
CA GLN A 129 -5.59 -17.55 11.03
C GLN A 129 -5.34 -16.12 10.55
N ILE A 130 -4.31 -15.91 9.72
CA ILE A 130 -4.06 -14.62 9.07
C ILE A 130 -5.26 -14.21 8.22
N GLY A 131 -5.76 -15.11 7.36
CA GLY A 131 -6.91 -14.84 6.50
C GLY A 131 -8.17 -14.48 7.29
N GLU A 132 -8.48 -15.23 8.35
CA GLU A 132 -9.63 -14.94 9.21
C GLU A 132 -9.50 -13.58 9.91
N LYS A 133 -8.30 -13.20 10.37
CA LYS A 133 -8.07 -11.88 10.97
C LYS A 133 -8.26 -10.77 9.93
N LEU A 134 -7.72 -10.95 8.73
CA LEU A 134 -7.86 -10.00 7.62
C LEU A 134 -9.32 -9.86 7.21
N GLU A 135 -10.07 -10.93 7.00
CA GLU A 135 -11.48 -10.85 6.60
C GLU A 135 -12.37 -10.13 7.63
N ASN A 136 -12.05 -10.27 8.93
CA ASN A 136 -12.81 -9.64 10.00
C ASN A 136 -12.48 -8.16 10.20
N SER A 137 -11.27 -7.72 9.86
CA SER A 137 -10.83 -6.32 10.03
C SER A 137 -10.86 -5.51 8.73
N HIS A 138 -10.82 -6.19 7.58
CA HIS A 138 -10.70 -5.55 6.27
C HIS A 138 -12.05 -5.04 5.77
N THR A 139 -12.08 -3.75 5.45
CA THR A 139 -13.17 -3.17 4.68
C THR A 139 -12.70 -3.04 3.23
N LYS A 140 -13.53 -3.50 2.27
CA LYS A 140 -13.19 -3.38 0.84
C LYS A 140 -12.86 -1.92 0.51
N PRO A 141 -11.65 -1.63 0.00
CA PRO A 141 -11.31 -0.28 -0.41
C PRO A 141 -12.24 0.17 -1.54
N PHE A 142 -12.80 1.37 -1.39
CA PHE A 142 -13.62 2.02 -2.39
C PHE A 142 -13.07 3.43 -2.62
N ASP A 143 -12.48 3.66 -3.79
CA ASP A 143 -11.94 4.96 -4.18
C ASP A 143 -13.10 5.83 -4.72
N ASN A 144 -13.62 6.69 -3.84
CA ASN A 144 -14.70 7.63 -4.13
C ASN A 144 -14.21 9.07 -4.27
N PHE A 145 -12.92 9.27 -4.59
CA PHE A 145 -12.38 10.60 -4.78
C PHE A 145 -13.06 11.30 -5.97
N GLU A 146 -13.75 12.41 -5.68
CA GLU A 146 -14.60 13.11 -6.66
C GLU A 146 -13.80 13.76 -7.79
N ASP A 147 -12.60 14.22 -7.47
CA ASP A 147 -11.74 14.93 -8.43
C ASP A 147 -10.91 13.94 -9.26
N GLU A 148 -11.51 13.38 -10.30
CA GLU A 148 -10.89 12.39 -11.19
C GLU A 148 -9.86 13.00 -12.17
N PHE A 149 -8.87 13.73 -11.66
CA PHE A 149 -7.87 14.47 -12.43
C PHE A 149 -7.03 13.62 -13.39
N TRP A 150 -7.01 12.30 -13.19
CA TRP A 150 -6.31 11.33 -14.02
C TRP A 150 -7.04 11.01 -15.33
N LYS A 151 -8.28 11.47 -15.52
CA LYS A 151 -9.08 11.22 -16.73
C LYS A 151 -8.70 12.15 -17.88
#